data_AF-A0A973G8A9-F1
#
_entry.id   AF-A0A973G8A9-F1
#
_cell.length_a   1.000
_cell.length_b   1.000
_cell.length_c   1.000
_cell.angle_alpha   90.00
_cell.angle_beta   90.00
_cell.angle_gamma   90.00
#
_symmetry.space_group_name_H-M   'P 1'
#
loop_
_entity.id
_entity.type
_entity.pdbx_description
1 polymer ?
#
loop_
_entity_poly.entity_id
_entity_poly.type
_entity_poly.pdbx_seq_one_letter_code
_entity_poly.pdbx_strand_id
1 'polypeptide(L)'
;MSATPGSPPGRPATAVGGPHAWPVWPRVQLGKRARITLTDPGSPPDTLGRDLVSELFALGLQVRDEGPGDGDATLELALKGHARFLVGQVDLGSKRGLQAIARGMAYVLDHVVLDRARKAAEGMAARATGLGSSPEPERTEMVSMPLTLAQADIERVAERVRDGAHVVLIDEAGERAAVLVSWGWYARQEQRLAGAQAAYWRAWRSGCFDTTGYAAELLASGMHPAGPPEPTTHAGAAPLMGTGDGDDVD
;
A
#
# COMPACT_ATOMS: atom_id res chain seq x y z
N MET A 1 -61.28 -21.50 10.95
CA MET A 1 -60.04 -22.25 11.25
C MET A 1 -59.20 -22.21 9.99
N SER A 2 -58.22 -21.32 9.91
CA SER A 2 -57.45 -21.05 8.69
C SER A 2 -56.04 -21.62 8.84
N ALA A 3 -55.68 -22.55 7.96
CA ALA A 3 -54.34 -23.11 7.87
C ALA A 3 -53.45 -22.20 7.01
N THR A 4 -52.25 -21.90 7.51
CA THR A 4 -51.21 -21.14 6.80
C THR A 4 -50.24 -22.14 6.16
N PRO A 5 -49.82 -21.97 4.89
CA PRO A 5 -48.80 -22.84 4.30
C PRO A 5 -47.40 -22.43 4.78
N GLY A 6 -46.65 -23.42 5.29
CA GLY A 6 -45.27 -23.25 5.71
C GLY A 6 -44.32 -23.11 4.52
N SER A 7 -43.42 -22.12 4.58
CA SER A 7 -42.28 -22.03 3.68
C SER A 7 -41.16 -22.98 4.14
N PRO A 8 -40.48 -23.70 3.23
CA PRO A 8 -39.38 -24.57 3.59
C PRO A 8 -38.14 -23.78 4.03
N PRO A 9 -37.24 -24.36 4.85
CA PRO A 9 -36.02 -23.70 5.29
C PRO A 9 -35.10 -23.45 4.09
N GLY A 10 -34.92 -22.17 3.76
CA GLY A 10 -34.00 -21.72 2.72
C GLY A 10 -32.56 -22.12 3.06
N ARG A 11 -31.89 -22.77 2.10
CA ARG A 11 -30.43 -22.94 2.09
C ARG A 11 -29.74 -21.58 2.33
N PRO A 12 -28.64 -21.52 3.10
CA PRO A 12 -27.84 -20.30 3.16
C PRO A 12 -27.34 -19.99 1.76
N ALA A 13 -27.58 -18.76 1.32
CA ALA A 13 -27.08 -18.26 0.05
C ALA A 13 -25.55 -18.39 0.02
N THR A 14 -25.05 -19.25 -0.88
CA THR A 14 -23.65 -19.22 -1.27
C THR A 14 -23.43 -17.88 -1.97
N ALA A 15 -22.75 -16.95 -1.29
CA ALA A 15 -22.31 -15.72 -1.89
C ALA A 15 -21.37 -16.07 -3.06
N VAL A 16 -21.88 -15.94 -4.28
CA VAL A 16 -21.08 -15.99 -5.51
C VAL A 16 -20.25 -14.71 -5.51
N GLY A 17 -19.10 -14.76 -4.86
CA GLY A 17 -18.14 -13.67 -4.83
C GLY A 17 -17.43 -13.57 -6.18
N GLY A 18 -17.87 -12.63 -7.01
CA GLY A 18 -17.00 -12.08 -8.05
C GLY A 18 -15.76 -11.43 -7.41
N PRO A 19 -14.66 -11.23 -8.16
CA PRO A 19 -13.44 -10.62 -7.63
C PRO A 19 -13.74 -9.17 -7.22
N HIS A 20 -13.88 -8.92 -5.92
CA HIS A 20 -13.95 -7.56 -5.39
C HIS A 20 -12.59 -6.88 -5.58
N ALA A 21 -12.55 -5.83 -6.40
CA ALA A 21 -11.37 -5.02 -6.73
C ALA A 21 -10.89 -4.08 -5.60
N TRP A 22 -11.25 -4.34 -4.35
CA TRP A 22 -10.79 -3.53 -3.23
C TRP A 22 -9.45 -4.09 -2.70
N PRO A 23 -8.48 -3.24 -2.33
CA PRO A 23 -7.26 -3.71 -1.69
C PRO A 23 -7.66 -4.55 -0.47
N VAL A 24 -7.14 -5.77 -0.46
CA VAL A 24 -7.49 -6.80 0.49
C VAL A 24 -6.83 -6.44 1.82
N TRP A 25 -7.49 -5.60 2.63
CA TRP A 25 -6.90 -5.01 3.83
C TRP A 25 -6.48 -6.07 4.86
N PRO A 26 -5.21 -6.06 5.31
CA PRO A 26 -4.77 -6.85 6.45
C PRO A 26 -5.45 -6.39 7.73
N ARG A 27 -5.92 -7.32 8.55
CA ARG A 27 -6.46 -7.00 9.89
C ARG A 27 -6.22 -8.15 10.87
N VAL A 28 -6.01 -7.81 12.13
CA VAL A 28 -5.88 -8.78 13.22
C VAL A 28 -7.11 -8.70 14.11
N GLN A 29 -7.78 -9.83 14.33
CA GLN A 29 -8.89 -9.92 15.28
C GLN A 29 -8.42 -10.66 16.52
N LEU A 30 -8.20 -9.93 17.61
CA LEU A 30 -7.84 -10.50 18.90
C LEU A 30 -9.10 -10.75 19.74
N GLY A 31 -9.25 -11.98 20.23
CA GLY A 31 -10.29 -12.30 21.20
C GLY A 31 -10.19 -11.45 22.48
N LYS A 32 -11.28 -11.39 23.27
CA LYS A 32 -11.36 -10.54 24.48
C LYS A 32 -10.19 -10.74 25.46
N ARG A 33 -9.65 -11.95 25.54
CA ARG A 33 -8.53 -12.33 26.41
C ARG A 33 -7.22 -12.56 25.65
N ALA A 34 -7.22 -12.34 24.33
CA ALA A 34 -6.06 -12.61 23.52
C ALA A 34 -5.01 -11.50 23.68
N ARG A 35 -3.74 -11.90 23.81
CA ARG A 35 -2.60 -11.01 23.97
C ARG A 35 -1.43 -11.55 23.17
N ILE A 36 -0.71 -10.65 22.50
CA ILE A 36 0.57 -10.97 21.88
C ILE A 36 1.63 -10.35 22.78
N THR A 37 2.56 -11.18 23.25
CA THR A 37 3.67 -10.75 24.09
C THR A 37 4.97 -10.82 23.32
N LEU A 38 5.81 -9.81 23.52
CA LEU A 38 7.17 -9.74 23.05
C LEU A 38 8.10 -10.02 24.23
N THR A 39 9.00 -10.98 24.07
CA THR A 39 10.04 -11.28 25.06
C THR A 39 11.38 -10.96 24.44
N ASP A 40 12.12 -10.09 25.13
CA ASP A 40 13.51 -9.75 24.84
C ASP A 40 14.40 -10.40 25.92
N PRO A 41 15.49 -11.11 25.56
CA PRO A 41 16.37 -11.73 26.54
C PRO A 41 16.86 -10.75 27.60
N GLY A 42 16.58 -11.04 28.87
CA GLY A 42 16.98 -10.19 30.00
C GLY A 42 15.96 -9.10 30.38
N SER A 43 14.86 -8.97 29.64
CA SER A 43 13.77 -8.03 29.93
C SER A 43 12.47 -8.77 30.30
N PRO A 44 11.59 -8.18 31.14
CA PRO A 44 10.27 -8.77 31.38
C PRO A 44 9.44 -8.76 30.08
N PRO A 45 8.58 -9.77 29.85
CA PRO A 45 7.73 -9.81 28.66
C PRO A 45 6.81 -8.60 28.58
N ASP A 46 6.80 -7.94 27.42
CA ASP A 46 5.93 -6.80 27.14
C ASP A 46 4.69 -7.25 26.34
N THR A 47 3.55 -6.58 26.54
CA THR A 47 2.32 -6.87 25.81
C THR A 47 2.08 -5.84 24.71
N LEU A 48 2.01 -6.30 23.47
CA LEU A 48 1.74 -5.43 22.33
C LEU A 48 0.28 -4.96 22.32
N GLY A 49 0.09 -3.66 22.10
CA GLY A 49 -1.23 -3.06 21.89
C GLY A 49 -1.90 -3.58 20.61
N ARG A 50 -3.24 -3.58 20.57
CA ARG A 50 -4.00 -4.13 19.42
C ARG A 50 -3.73 -3.39 18.11
N ASP A 51 -3.59 -2.08 18.19
CA ASP A 51 -3.35 -1.22 17.03
C ASP A 51 -1.96 -1.50 16.48
N LEU A 52 -0.94 -1.50 17.36
CA LEU A 52 0.43 -1.88 17.02
C LEU A 52 0.52 -3.29 16.41
N VAL A 53 -0.21 -4.26 16.96
CA VAL A 53 -0.29 -5.62 16.40
C VAL A 53 -0.83 -5.61 14.96
N SER A 54 -1.83 -4.78 14.69
CA SER A 54 -2.44 -4.67 13.35
C SER A 54 -1.49 -3.98 12.36
N GLU A 55 -0.80 -2.93 12.80
CA GLU A 55 0.20 -2.22 12.01
C GLU A 55 1.41 -3.11 11.69
N LEU A 56 1.98 -3.79 12.70
CA LEU A 56 3.10 -4.72 12.51
C LEU A 56 2.72 -5.88 11.60
N PHE A 57 1.49 -6.38 11.70
CA PHE A 57 1.00 -7.42 10.80
C PHE A 57 0.90 -6.92 9.36
N ALA A 58 0.31 -5.74 9.12
CA ALA A 58 0.22 -5.16 7.80
C ALA A 58 1.61 -4.91 7.18
N LEU A 59 2.52 -4.32 7.96
CA LEU A 59 3.89 -4.03 7.57
C LEU A 59 4.66 -5.30 7.22
N GLY A 60 4.60 -6.33 8.06
CA GLY A 60 5.31 -7.59 7.81
C GLY A 60 4.72 -8.49 6.73
N LEU A 61 3.57 -8.12 6.16
CA LEU A 61 3.07 -8.68 4.90
C LEU A 61 3.63 -7.94 3.67
N GLN A 62 3.96 -6.66 3.80
CA GLN A 62 4.57 -5.85 2.75
C GLN A 62 6.06 -6.15 2.57
N VAL A 63 6.76 -6.47 3.66
CA VAL A 63 8.18 -6.87 3.63
C VAL A 63 8.29 -8.29 3.09
N ARG A 64 8.65 -8.43 1.79
CA ARG A 64 8.98 -9.70 1.16
C ARG A 64 10.50 -9.94 1.18
N ASP A 65 10.86 -11.16 1.57
CA ASP A 65 12.13 -11.84 1.30
C ASP A 65 13.44 -11.43 1.98
N GLU A 66 13.44 -10.50 2.93
CA GLU A 66 14.47 -10.51 3.95
C GLU A 66 13.90 -11.25 5.17
N GLY A 67 14.09 -12.58 5.17
CA GLY A 67 14.02 -13.31 6.43
C GLY A 67 14.94 -12.62 7.44
N PRO A 68 14.67 -12.71 8.75
CA PRO A 68 15.62 -12.19 9.74
C PRO A 68 16.98 -12.76 9.35
N GLY A 69 17.92 -11.87 8.98
CA GLY A 69 19.29 -12.29 8.71
C GLY A 69 19.75 -13.12 9.91
N ASP A 70 20.64 -14.07 9.68
CA ASP A 70 21.19 -14.99 10.69
C ASP A 70 21.92 -14.28 11.87
N GLY A 71 21.70 -12.98 12.07
CA GLY A 71 22.17 -12.19 13.19
C GLY A 71 21.14 -12.17 14.33
N ASP A 72 21.36 -13.06 15.30
CA ASP A 72 21.31 -12.89 16.77
C ASP A 72 20.16 -12.11 17.48
N ALA A 73 19.19 -11.53 16.80
CA ALA A 73 18.07 -10.84 17.41
C ALA A 73 17.00 -11.86 17.87
N THR A 74 17.17 -12.34 19.10
CA THR A 74 16.38 -13.37 19.79
C THR A 74 15.07 -12.81 20.38
N LEU A 75 14.35 -11.98 19.63
CA LEU A 75 13.02 -11.50 20.06
C LEU A 75 11.98 -12.61 19.87
N GLU A 76 11.38 -13.08 20.97
CA GLU A 76 10.33 -14.09 20.93
C GLU A 76 8.95 -13.46 20.96
N LEU A 77 8.08 -13.86 20.02
CA LEU A 77 6.67 -13.47 19.99
C LEU A 77 5.79 -14.66 20.37
N ALA A 78 4.94 -14.46 21.37
CA ALA A 78 3.98 -15.45 21.82
C ALA A 78 2.55 -14.93 21.78
N LEU A 79 1.62 -15.74 21.28
CA LEU A 79 0.19 -15.48 21.35
C LEU A 79 -0.43 -16.29 22.49
N LYS A 80 -1.08 -15.61 23.44
CA LYS A 80 -1.98 -16.24 24.42
C LYS A 80 -3.42 -15.95 24.03
N GLY A 81 -4.25 -16.98 23.93
CA GLY A 81 -5.67 -16.87 23.56
C GLY A 81 -5.92 -17.01 22.05
N HIS A 82 -7.11 -16.61 21.60
CA HIS A 82 -7.54 -16.79 20.21
C HIS A 82 -7.37 -15.51 19.38
N ALA A 83 -6.73 -15.63 18.22
CA ALA A 83 -6.54 -14.54 17.27
C ALA A 83 -6.79 -15.04 15.84
N ARG A 84 -7.28 -14.15 14.97
CA ARG A 84 -7.40 -14.39 13.53
C ARG A 84 -6.59 -13.35 12.78
N PHE A 85 -5.86 -13.78 11.76
CA PHE A 85 -4.95 -12.94 10.98
C PHE A 85 -5.45 -12.91 9.55
N LEU A 86 -6.20 -11.87 9.20
CA LEU A 86 -7.00 -11.86 7.99
C LEU A 86 -6.34 -11.00 6.92
N VAL A 87 -6.30 -11.53 5.70
CA VAL A 87 -6.07 -10.74 4.48
C VAL A 87 -7.39 -10.84 3.70
N GLY A 88 -8.21 -9.81 3.86
CA GLY A 88 -9.59 -9.82 3.37
C GLY A 88 -10.45 -10.81 4.13
N GLN A 89 -10.87 -11.88 3.45
CA GLN A 89 -11.67 -12.96 4.03
C GLN A 89 -10.85 -14.21 4.38
N VAL A 90 -9.58 -14.26 3.97
CA VAL A 90 -8.71 -15.43 4.19
C VAL A 90 -7.99 -15.27 5.53
N ASP A 91 -8.13 -16.26 6.39
CA ASP A 91 -7.37 -16.36 7.63
C ASP A 91 -6.03 -17.08 7.38
N LEU A 92 -4.93 -16.38 7.61
CA LEU A 92 -3.58 -16.91 7.46
C LEU A 92 -3.22 -17.89 8.59
N GLY A 93 -3.97 -17.87 9.70
CA GLY A 93 -3.70 -18.63 10.90
C GLY A 93 -2.59 -18.04 11.76
N SER A 94 -2.54 -18.47 13.03
CA SER A 94 -1.70 -17.84 14.05
C SER A 94 -0.21 -17.90 13.75
N LYS A 95 0.28 -19.00 13.16
CA LYS A 95 1.72 -19.16 12.84
C LYS A 95 2.18 -18.12 11.81
N ARG A 96 1.48 -18.02 10.67
CA ARG A 96 1.82 -17.06 9.61
C ARG A 96 1.56 -15.62 10.05
N GLY A 97 0.51 -15.40 10.84
CA GLY A 97 0.20 -14.11 11.44
C GLY A 97 1.31 -13.58 12.35
N LEU A 98 1.78 -14.42 13.27
CA LEU A 98 2.89 -14.07 14.16
C LEU A 98 4.21 -13.88 13.39
N GLN A 99 4.46 -14.70 12.36
CA GLN A 99 5.64 -14.52 11.51
C GLN A 99 5.61 -13.19 10.76
N ALA A 100 4.44 -12.77 10.25
CA ALA A 100 4.30 -11.44 9.66
C ALA A 100 4.55 -10.35 10.71
N ILE A 101 3.98 -10.44 11.92
CA ILE A 101 4.29 -9.47 12.99
C ILE A 101 5.78 -9.42 13.31
N ALA A 102 6.45 -10.58 13.39
CA ALA A 102 7.89 -10.66 13.62
C ALA A 102 8.68 -9.92 12.54
N ARG A 103 8.34 -10.12 11.26
CA ARG A 103 8.96 -9.39 10.15
C ARG A 103 8.71 -7.90 10.20
N GLY A 104 7.47 -7.48 10.49
CA GLY A 104 7.14 -6.06 10.64
C GLY A 104 7.93 -5.43 11.78
N MET A 105 8.14 -6.16 12.87
CA MET A 105 8.94 -5.71 14.01
C MET A 105 10.42 -5.63 13.68
N ALA A 106 10.99 -6.66 13.04
CA ALA A 106 12.37 -6.65 12.58
C ALA A 106 12.61 -5.45 11.65
N TYR A 107 11.72 -5.23 10.67
CA TYR A 107 11.78 -4.08 9.78
C TYR A 107 11.77 -2.75 10.54
N VAL A 108 10.87 -2.59 11.52
CA VAL A 108 10.82 -1.37 12.36
C VAL A 108 12.09 -1.22 13.17
N LEU A 109 12.64 -2.28 13.76
CA LEU A 109 13.86 -2.19 14.55
C LEU A 109 15.05 -1.81 13.67
N ASP A 110 15.23 -2.51 12.55
CA ASP A 110 16.29 -2.21 11.60
C ASP A 110 16.15 -0.79 11.07
N HIS A 111 14.97 -0.36 10.64
CA HIS A 111 14.81 0.94 10.01
C HIS A 111 14.69 2.08 11.01
N VAL A 112 13.98 1.95 12.13
CA VAL A 112 13.76 3.04 13.12
C VAL A 112 14.93 3.18 14.09
N VAL A 113 15.59 2.09 14.50
CA VAL A 113 16.77 2.18 15.38
C VAL A 113 17.98 2.63 14.57
N LEU A 114 18.18 2.13 13.35
CA LEU A 114 19.23 2.67 12.48
C LEU A 114 18.92 4.09 12.02
N ASP A 115 17.66 4.48 11.71
CA ASP A 115 17.38 5.90 11.41
C ASP A 115 17.60 6.80 12.62
N ARG A 116 17.30 6.36 13.84
CA ARG A 116 17.57 7.18 15.04
C ARG A 116 19.05 7.26 15.36
N ALA A 117 19.81 6.16 15.19
CA ALA A 117 21.27 6.17 15.33
C ALA A 117 21.92 7.01 14.23
N ARG A 118 21.43 6.90 12.99
CA ARG A 118 21.86 7.70 11.84
C ARG A 118 21.46 9.16 11.98
N LYS A 119 20.25 9.49 12.43
CA LYS A 119 19.83 10.87 12.74
C LYS A 119 20.50 11.43 14.00
N ALA A 120 20.95 10.61 14.94
CA ALA A 120 21.79 11.05 16.06
C ALA A 120 23.24 11.33 15.59
N ALA A 121 23.77 10.50 14.68
CA ALA A 121 25.07 10.72 14.04
C ALA A 121 25.04 11.92 13.07
N GLU A 122 23.98 12.04 12.26
CA GLU A 122 23.69 13.15 11.37
C GLU A 122 23.25 14.38 12.17
N GLY A 123 22.65 14.26 13.36
CA GLY A 123 22.36 15.38 14.26
C GLY A 123 23.60 16.02 14.87
N MET A 124 24.69 15.25 14.98
CA MET A 124 26.03 15.77 15.27
C MET A 124 26.71 16.38 14.03
N ALA A 125 26.44 15.87 12.83
CA ALA A 125 26.99 16.40 11.57
C ALA A 125 26.20 17.60 10.98
N ALA A 126 24.89 17.69 11.24
CA ALA A 126 23.96 18.69 10.69
C ALA A 126 23.96 20.01 11.47
N ARG A 127 24.80 20.12 12.50
CA ARG A 127 25.24 21.44 13.00
C ARG A 127 26.23 22.12 12.06
N ALA A 128 26.62 21.49 10.94
CA ALA A 128 27.60 22.03 10.00
C ALA A 128 27.11 22.26 8.56
N THR A 129 25.94 21.81 8.11
CA THR A 129 25.52 22.03 6.71
C THR A 129 24.00 22.12 6.55
N GLY A 130 23.51 23.35 6.32
CA GLY A 130 22.17 23.59 5.80
C GLY A 130 22.11 23.30 4.30
N LEU A 131 21.24 22.37 3.90
CA LEU A 131 20.76 22.14 2.53
C LEU A 131 19.32 21.65 2.70
N GLY A 132 18.30 22.42 2.34
CA GLY A 132 17.98 22.71 0.94
C GLY A 132 16.90 21.73 0.50
N SER A 133 15.65 21.97 0.92
CA SER A 133 14.46 21.32 0.39
C SER A 133 14.33 21.68 -1.09
N SER A 134 14.91 20.85 -1.95
CA SER A 134 14.73 21.01 -3.39
C SER A 134 13.33 20.51 -3.75
N PRO A 135 12.48 21.34 -4.39
CA PRO A 135 11.23 20.87 -4.98
C PRO A 135 11.55 19.81 -6.04
N GLU A 136 10.71 18.77 -6.08
CA GLU A 136 10.80 17.67 -7.04
C GLU A 136 10.71 18.22 -8.48
N PRO A 137 11.57 17.82 -9.43
CA PRO A 137 11.44 18.25 -10.81
C PRO A 137 10.12 17.74 -11.39
N GLU A 138 9.30 18.68 -11.87
CA GLU A 138 8.07 18.46 -12.60
C GLU A 138 8.29 17.57 -13.84
N ARG A 139 7.32 16.68 -14.05
CA ARG A 139 7.07 15.86 -15.26
C ARG A 139 8.08 14.75 -15.55
N THR A 140 7.86 13.62 -14.89
CA THR A 140 8.27 12.33 -15.40
C THR A 140 7.57 12.03 -16.73
N GLU A 141 8.32 11.77 -17.80
CA GLU A 141 7.76 11.44 -19.12
C GLU A 141 6.86 10.19 -19.00
N MET A 142 5.58 10.33 -19.34
CA MET A 142 4.64 9.22 -19.40
C MET A 142 4.59 8.69 -20.82
N VAL A 143 4.96 7.42 -21.01
CA VAL A 143 5.05 6.79 -22.32
C VAL A 143 4.08 5.62 -22.40
N SER A 144 3.08 5.74 -23.26
CA SER A 144 2.17 4.65 -23.56
C SER A 144 2.81 3.65 -24.52
N MET A 145 2.70 2.35 -24.22
CA MET A 145 3.26 1.28 -25.05
C MET A 145 2.31 0.09 -25.14
N PRO A 146 2.06 -0.46 -26.34
CA PRO A 146 1.30 -1.72 -26.48
C PRO A 146 1.99 -2.87 -25.76
N LEU A 147 1.21 -3.73 -25.10
CA LEU A 147 1.73 -4.87 -24.34
C LEU A 147 2.58 -5.80 -25.21
N THR A 148 2.16 -6.05 -26.45
CA THR A 148 2.88 -6.88 -27.42
C THR A 148 4.26 -6.32 -27.77
N LEU A 149 4.40 -4.99 -27.87
CA LEU A 149 5.66 -4.32 -28.12
C LEU A 149 6.57 -4.36 -26.89
N ALA A 150 6.00 -4.16 -25.70
CA ALA A 150 6.74 -4.27 -24.45
C ALA A 150 7.27 -5.69 -24.18
N GLN A 151 6.51 -6.73 -24.58
CA GLN A 151 6.93 -8.13 -24.49
C GLN A 151 8.06 -8.47 -25.47
N ALA A 152 8.02 -7.88 -26.67
CA ALA A 152 9.04 -8.11 -27.69
C ALA A 152 10.40 -7.47 -27.33
N ASP A 153 10.41 -6.37 -26.56
CA ASP A 153 11.60 -5.59 -26.24
C ASP A 153 11.61 -5.14 -24.76
N ILE A 154 11.72 -6.12 -23.86
CA ILE A 154 11.67 -5.86 -22.41
C ILE A 154 12.88 -5.06 -21.91
N GLU A 155 14.03 -5.18 -22.59
CA GLU A 155 15.26 -4.47 -22.22
C GLU A 155 15.09 -2.96 -22.42
N ARG A 156 14.52 -2.54 -23.56
CA ARG A 156 14.21 -1.13 -23.83
C ARG A 156 13.18 -0.56 -22.87
N VAL A 157 12.19 -1.35 -22.47
CA VAL A 157 11.23 -0.94 -21.44
C VAL A 157 11.93 -0.71 -20.11
N ALA A 158 12.79 -1.64 -19.70
CA ALA A 158 13.56 -1.52 -18.46
C ALA A 158 14.51 -0.32 -18.47
N GLU A 159 15.17 -0.03 -19.60
CA GLU A 159 16.01 1.16 -19.77
C GLU A 159 15.21 2.45 -19.61
N ARG A 160 14.06 2.57 -20.29
CA ARG A 160 13.16 3.73 -20.15
C ARG A 160 12.73 3.96 -18.71
N VAL A 161 12.35 2.90 -18.01
CA VAL A 161 11.95 2.97 -16.60
C VAL A 161 13.13 3.39 -15.71
N ARG A 162 14.34 2.91 -16.01
CA ARG A 162 15.57 3.28 -15.29
C ARG A 162 15.92 4.76 -15.50
N ASP A 163 15.72 5.28 -16.70
CA ASP A 163 15.91 6.69 -17.06
C ASP A 163 14.81 7.60 -16.49
N GLY A 164 13.84 7.00 -15.79
CA GLY A 164 12.83 7.69 -15.03
C GLY A 164 11.45 7.64 -15.66
N ALA A 165 11.28 7.21 -16.92
CA ALA A 165 9.97 7.24 -17.58
C ALA A 165 8.92 6.36 -16.88
N HIS A 166 7.66 6.80 -16.92
CA HIS A 166 6.51 6.01 -16.52
C HIS A 166 5.92 5.33 -17.75
N VAL A 167 6.13 4.02 -17.87
CA VAL A 167 5.65 3.27 -19.04
C VAL A 167 4.26 2.72 -18.74
N VAL A 168 3.25 3.24 -19.44
CA VAL A 168 1.86 2.76 -19.34
C VAL A 168 1.67 1.66 -20.39
N LEU A 169 1.46 0.43 -19.92
CA LEU A 169 1.17 -0.71 -20.78
C LEU A 169 -0.31 -0.69 -21.17
N ILE A 170 -0.57 -0.76 -22.47
CA ILE A 170 -1.89 -0.73 -23.06
C ILE A 170 -2.18 -2.06 -23.74
N ASP A 171 -3.37 -2.62 -23.55
CA ASP A 171 -3.80 -3.85 -24.21
C ASP A 171 -4.25 -3.61 -25.67
N GLU A 172 -4.69 -4.68 -26.35
CA GLU A 172 -5.14 -4.61 -27.74
C GLU A 172 -6.43 -3.77 -27.92
N ALA A 173 -7.22 -3.61 -26.85
CA ALA A 173 -8.43 -2.79 -26.85
C ALA A 173 -8.13 -1.30 -26.58
N GLY A 174 -6.87 -0.93 -26.31
CA GLY A 174 -6.50 0.44 -25.97
C GLY A 174 -6.65 0.76 -24.48
N GLU A 175 -6.96 -0.24 -23.65
CA GLU A 175 -7.15 -0.07 -22.21
C GLU A 175 -5.84 -0.18 -21.43
N ARG A 176 -5.73 0.57 -20.33
CA ARG A 176 -4.54 0.55 -19.48
C ARG A 176 -4.48 -0.76 -18.69
N ALA A 177 -3.52 -1.61 -19.02
CA ALA A 177 -3.29 -2.88 -18.35
C ALA A 177 -2.41 -2.73 -17.11
N ALA A 178 -1.34 -1.94 -17.18
CA ALA A 178 -0.40 -1.73 -16.09
C ALA A 178 0.42 -0.45 -16.25
N VAL A 179 1.11 -0.03 -15.18
CA VAL A 179 2.11 1.06 -15.23
C VAL A 179 3.41 0.54 -14.65
N LEU A 180 4.49 0.69 -15.40
CA LEU A 180 5.84 0.40 -14.97
C LEU A 180 6.53 1.70 -14.57
N VAL A 181 7.11 1.71 -13.39
CA VAL A 181 7.81 2.85 -12.79
C VAL A 181 9.09 2.36 -12.14
N SER A 182 10.05 3.26 -11.92
CA SER A 182 11.26 2.89 -11.19
C SER A 182 10.90 2.52 -9.75
N TRP A 183 11.60 1.51 -9.20
CA TRP A 183 11.39 1.08 -7.82
C TRP A 183 11.58 2.24 -6.82
N GLY A 184 12.61 3.08 -7.04
CA GLY A 184 12.86 4.24 -6.19
C GLY A 184 11.74 5.30 -6.24
N TRP A 185 11.05 5.45 -7.38
CA TRP A 185 9.86 6.28 -7.45
C TRP A 185 8.69 5.64 -6.69
N TYR A 186 8.41 4.36 -6.93
CA TYR A 186 7.34 3.62 -6.24
C TYR A 186 7.51 3.66 -4.72
N ALA A 187 8.70 3.30 -4.22
CA ALA A 187 9.02 3.30 -2.80
C ALA A 187 8.83 4.68 -2.16
N ARG A 188 9.18 5.77 -2.86
CA ARG A 188 8.91 7.13 -2.38
C ARG A 188 7.42 7.44 -2.31
N GLN A 189 6.62 7.05 -3.31
CA GLN A 189 5.16 7.26 -3.25
C GLN A 189 4.51 6.46 -2.12
N GLU A 190 4.92 5.20 -1.92
CA GLU A 190 4.47 4.38 -0.78
C GLU A 190 4.86 5.03 0.56
N GLN A 191 6.07 5.58 0.67
CA GLN A 191 6.50 6.31 1.86
C GLN A 191 5.63 7.56 2.11
N ARG A 192 5.27 8.30 1.06
CA ARG A 192 4.35 9.46 1.17
C ARG A 192 2.95 9.02 1.62
N LEU A 193 2.42 7.95 1.05
CA LEU A 193 1.13 7.37 1.42
C LEU A 193 1.13 6.88 2.88
N ALA A 194 2.16 6.16 3.31
CA ALA A 194 2.32 5.72 4.68
C ALA A 194 2.41 6.92 5.65
N GLY A 195 3.16 7.97 5.28
CA GLY A 195 3.23 9.22 6.02
C GLY A 195 1.86 9.87 6.19
N ALA A 196 1.07 9.94 5.11
CA ALA A 196 -0.28 10.47 5.13
C ALA A 196 -1.27 9.66 5.99
N GLN A 197 -1.16 8.32 5.96
CA GLN A 197 -1.95 7.44 6.81
C GLN A 197 -1.59 7.63 8.29
N ALA A 198 -0.29 7.70 8.60
CA ALA A 198 0.18 7.96 9.94
C ALA A 198 -0.28 9.34 10.45
N ALA A 199 -0.31 10.35 9.58
CA ALA A 199 -0.83 11.67 9.90
C ALA A 199 -2.33 11.64 10.21
N TYR A 200 -3.10 10.90 9.41
CA TYR A 200 -4.53 10.71 9.63
C TYR A 200 -4.82 10.11 11.01
N TRP A 201 -4.10 9.05 11.40
CA TRP A 201 -4.32 8.41 12.71
C TRP A 201 -3.87 9.29 13.88
N ARG A 202 -2.75 10.02 13.72
CA ARG A 202 -2.30 10.99 14.72
C ARG A 202 -3.32 12.10 14.95
N ALA A 203 -3.98 12.56 13.88
CA ALA A 203 -5.02 13.57 13.98
C ALA A 203 -6.22 13.14 14.84
N TRP A 204 -6.48 11.84 15.00
CA TRP A 204 -7.56 11.31 15.85
C TRP A 204 -7.18 11.00 17.29
N ARG A 205 -5.91 11.21 17.70
CA ARG A 205 -5.36 10.70 18.97
C ARG A 205 -6.07 11.23 20.22
N SER A 206 -6.65 12.43 20.18
CA SER A 206 -7.37 13.04 21.29
C SER A 206 -8.86 12.65 21.36
N GLY A 207 -9.34 11.84 20.41
CA GLY A 207 -10.76 11.56 20.21
C GLY A 207 -11.51 12.62 19.39
N CYS A 208 -10.84 13.72 19.04
CA CYS A 208 -11.30 14.72 18.07
C CYS A 208 -10.29 14.81 16.93
N PHE A 209 -10.75 15.08 15.71
CA PHE A 209 -9.86 15.22 14.56
C PHE A 209 -9.15 16.58 14.56
N ASP A 210 -7.83 16.59 14.69
CA ASP A 210 -6.98 17.78 14.55
C ASP A 210 -6.66 18.05 13.06
N THR A 211 -7.48 18.88 12.42
CA THR A 211 -7.29 19.27 11.02
C THR A 211 -5.99 20.03 10.77
N THR A 212 -5.54 20.84 11.74
CA THR A 212 -4.35 21.70 11.56
C THR A 212 -3.09 20.86 11.64
N GLY A 213 -3.02 19.97 12.64
CA GLY A 213 -1.94 18.99 12.76
C GLY A 213 -1.87 18.07 11.54
N TYR A 214 -3.03 17.56 11.08
CA TYR A 214 -3.10 16.72 9.88
C TYR A 214 -2.53 17.42 8.63
N ALA A 215 -2.95 18.65 8.37
CA ALA A 215 -2.50 19.40 7.20
C ALA A 215 -0.98 19.67 7.22
N ALA A 216 -0.44 20.02 8.40
CA ALA A 216 1.00 20.24 8.56
C ALA A 216 1.81 18.95 8.30
N GLU A 217 1.33 17.81 8.79
CA GLU A 217 2.00 16.52 8.61
C GLU A 217 1.89 15.98 7.17
N LEU A 218 0.78 16.24 6.46
CA LEU A 218 0.66 15.93 5.04
C LEU A 218 1.70 16.70 4.21
N LEU A 219 1.83 18.00 4.46
CA LEU A 219 2.83 18.84 3.77
C LEU A 219 4.25 18.37 4.07
N ALA A 220 4.55 18.01 5.33
CA ALA A 220 5.84 17.45 5.71
C ALA A 220 6.13 16.10 5.04
N SER A 221 5.09 15.33 4.71
CA SER A 221 5.18 14.08 3.95
C SER A 221 5.31 14.29 2.44
N GLY A 222 5.41 15.53 1.96
CA GLY A 222 5.47 15.84 0.53
C GLY A 222 4.15 15.59 -0.20
N MET A 223 3.03 15.45 0.53
CA MET A 223 1.69 15.38 -0.03
C MET A 223 1.13 16.80 -0.13
N HIS A 224 1.12 17.34 -1.34
CA HIS A 224 0.45 18.60 -1.61
C HIS A 224 -1.01 18.32 -1.98
N PRO A 225 -1.97 19.14 -1.53
CA PRO A 225 -3.32 19.07 -2.08
C PRO A 225 -3.20 19.23 -3.60
N ALA A 226 -3.78 18.28 -4.34
CA ALA A 226 -3.92 18.47 -5.77
C ALA A 226 -4.59 19.82 -5.98
N GLY A 227 -4.03 20.64 -6.88
CA GLY A 227 -4.72 21.84 -7.35
C GLY A 227 -6.13 21.45 -7.82
N PRO A 228 -7.06 22.42 -7.95
CA PRO A 228 -8.36 22.14 -8.52
C PRO A 228 -8.17 21.34 -9.82
N PRO A 229 -8.94 20.26 -10.05
CA PRO A 229 -8.76 19.43 -11.23
C PRO A 229 -8.82 20.33 -12.45
N GLU A 230 -7.73 20.35 -13.24
CA GLU A 230 -7.78 21.03 -14.53
C GLU A 230 -8.92 20.40 -15.33
N PRO A 231 -9.80 21.21 -15.95
CA PRO A 231 -10.88 20.68 -16.76
C PRO A 231 -10.27 19.81 -17.86
N THR A 232 -10.44 18.50 -17.74
CA THR A 232 -10.06 17.54 -18.77
C THR A 232 -10.89 17.86 -19.99
N THR A 233 -10.30 18.65 -20.89
CA THR A 233 -10.85 18.91 -22.20
C THR A 233 -10.61 17.63 -22.98
N HIS A 234 -11.53 16.67 -22.86
CA HIS A 234 -11.63 15.59 -23.82
C HIS A 234 -11.98 16.24 -25.16
N ALA A 235 -10.95 16.60 -25.92
CA ALA A 235 -11.08 17.00 -27.31
C ALA A 235 -11.57 15.78 -28.09
N GLY A 236 -12.88 15.53 -28.04
CA GLY A 236 -13.57 14.71 -29.00
C GLY A 236 -13.59 15.45 -30.32
N ALA A 237 -12.77 15.02 -31.27
CA ALA A 237 -12.91 15.33 -32.69
C ALA A 237 -12.11 14.27 -33.48
N ALA A 238 -12.66 13.51 -34.43
CA ALA A 238 -14.00 13.46 -34.99
C ALA A 238 -14.23 12.05 -35.59
N PRO A 239 -15.48 11.61 -35.82
CA PRO A 239 -15.74 10.41 -36.58
C PRO A 239 -15.26 10.62 -38.02
N LEU A 240 -14.41 9.73 -38.52
CA LEU A 240 -14.18 9.54 -39.95
C LEU A 240 -15.53 9.12 -40.56
N MET A 241 -16.32 10.10 -41.01
CA MET A 241 -17.44 9.88 -41.90
C MET A 241 -16.86 9.31 -43.19
N GLY A 242 -16.99 7.99 -43.34
CA GLY A 242 -16.71 7.31 -44.59
C GLY A 242 -17.52 7.94 -45.71
N THR A 243 -16.83 8.45 -46.71
CA THR A 243 -17.41 8.69 -48.03
C THR A 243 -17.70 7.33 -48.63
N GLY A 244 -18.90 6.81 -48.34
CA GLY A 244 -19.46 5.66 -49.01
C GLY A 244 -19.71 5.99 -50.47
N ASP A 245 -19.28 5.06 -51.32
CA ASP A 245 -19.60 4.93 -52.73
C ASP A 245 -21.08 5.19 -53.00
N GLY A 246 -21.34 6.14 -53.90
CA GLY A 246 -22.58 6.23 -54.63
C GLY A 246 -22.31 5.76 -56.05
N ASP A 247 -22.60 4.48 -56.30
CA ASP A 247 -22.99 3.98 -57.61
C ASP A 247 -24.13 4.86 -58.14
N ASP A 248 -23.99 5.41 -59.33
CA ASP A 248 -25.12 5.68 -60.21
C ASP A 248 -24.70 5.40 -61.66
N VAL A 249 -25.47 4.51 -62.27
CA VAL A 249 -25.42 4.05 -63.65
C VAL A 249 -26.44 4.87 -64.44
N ASP A 250 -25.99 5.65 -65.42
CA ASP A 250 -26.41 5.66 -66.83
C ASP A 250 -25.69 6.76 -67.63
#